data_AF-A0AAV1U4Z0-F1
#
_entry.id   AF-A0AAV1U4Z0-F1
#
_cell.length_a   1.000
_cell.length_b   1.000
_cell.length_c   1.000
_cell.angle_alpha   90.00
_cell.angle_beta   90.00
_cell.angle_gamma   90.00
#
_symmetry.space_group_name_H-M   'P 1'
#
loop_
_entity.id
_entity.type
_entity.pdbx_description
1 polymer ?
#
loop_
_entity_poly.entity_id
_entity_poly.type
_entity_poly.pdbx_seq_one_letter_code
_entity_poly.pdbx_strand_id
1 'polypeptide(L)'
;MEAQARALEEEVQQLGAQEPTKHTAVMKQRLYTRVGQFLMGSLNMQHWWCDHSSLMVFMMRVLELYPASESVCAFYKKMEQQLRHCCRCVDTYHAALPSVRVELEFEFTPESIASFFVKSQALDADRVQRQLADAFTGLVKASPEKLEIMANTLYEVLHHRRLLSDFRIVRVLSRWVCSPFADVKANSYLGSLRGCAGLYQLLVSPYSALREWAQNMVQHFGSIQLRGDRVEDRYLLEVLDEWMYVLENEAFNKSMLLLDFKTKEEIQDFLEPTNCVKTPTKPMLWSALDTVMQQMDLDSLEAMLVSFDTIPDVVFNYLQDADPAGDQTLTLVVSKCFAVLLRCLGHRFWDHSVNSPKVVLDVIMQHCRLTSWRVYVTKQFIELLPPLLATIRPSQIVSQSVRIALSLTCFLH
;
A
#
# COMPACT_ATOMS: atom_id res chain seq x y z
N MET A 1 -33.67 21.19 6.22
CA MET A 1 -32.75 20.42 5.34
C MET A 1 -32.61 18.99 5.81
N GLU A 2 -32.25 18.71 7.08
CA GLU A 2 -32.15 17.33 7.59
C GLU A 2 -33.43 16.50 7.49
N ALA A 3 -34.61 17.09 7.73
CA ALA A 3 -35.87 16.38 7.56
C ALA A 3 -36.14 15.99 6.09
N GLN A 4 -35.67 16.81 5.15
CA GLN A 4 -35.77 16.54 3.72
C GLN A 4 -34.77 15.45 3.30
N ALA A 5 -33.55 15.47 3.83
CA ALA A 5 -32.57 14.42 3.62
C ALA A 5 -33.10 13.06 4.09
N ARG A 6 -33.59 12.98 5.33
CA ARG A 6 -34.19 11.76 5.91
C ARG A 6 -35.35 11.23 5.08
N ALA A 7 -36.25 12.10 4.63
CA ALA A 7 -37.37 11.69 3.78
C ALA A 7 -36.90 11.11 2.43
N LEU A 8 -35.84 11.66 1.84
CA LEU A 8 -35.24 11.11 0.60
C LEU A 8 -34.53 9.78 0.86
N GLU A 9 -33.83 9.64 1.98
CA GLU A 9 -33.14 8.40 2.37
C GLU A 9 -34.14 7.27 2.61
N GLU A 10 -35.25 7.54 3.30
CA GLU A 10 -36.36 6.60 3.48
C GLU A 10 -36.98 6.19 2.13
N GLU A 11 -37.15 7.13 1.20
CA GLU A 11 -37.68 6.85 -0.14
C GLU A 11 -36.72 5.97 -0.97
N VAL A 12 -35.40 6.22 -0.88
CA VAL A 12 -34.37 5.35 -1.49
C VAL A 12 -34.48 3.95 -0.93
N GLN A 13 -34.56 3.80 0.40
CA GLN A 13 -34.65 2.49 1.05
C GLN A 13 -35.93 1.74 0.66
N GLN A 14 -37.07 2.44 0.63
CA GLN A 14 -38.36 1.87 0.23
C GLN A 14 -38.37 1.41 -1.22
N LEU A 15 -37.77 2.18 -2.14
CA LEU A 15 -37.67 1.79 -3.55
C LEU A 15 -36.62 0.71 -3.81
N GLY A 16 -35.57 0.63 -2.98
CA GLY A 16 -34.58 -0.45 -3.02
C GLY A 16 -35.16 -1.81 -2.63
N ALA A 17 -36.12 -1.83 -1.71
CA ALA A 17 -36.78 -3.06 -1.25
C ALA A 17 -37.88 -3.59 -2.21
N GLN A 18 -38.24 -2.83 -3.24
CA GLN A 18 -39.29 -3.21 -4.19
C GLN A 18 -38.72 -3.97 -5.39
N GLU A 19 -39.51 -4.90 -5.94
CA GLU A 19 -39.12 -5.62 -7.16
C GLU A 19 -38.90 -4.67 -8.36
N PRO A 20 -37.90 -4.94 -9.20
CA PRO A 20 -37.62 -4.15 -10.39
C PRO A 20 -38.74 -4.35 -11.42
N THR A 21 -39.53 -3.30 -11.62
CA THR A 21 -40.62 -3.22 -12.60
C THR A 21 -40.48 -1.92 -13.41
N LYS A 22 -41.19 -1.81 -14.54
CA LYS A 22 -41.22 -0.56 -15.32
C LYS A 22 -41.70 0.63 -14.47
N HIS A 23 -42.60 0.39 -13.52
CA HIS A 23 -43.10 1.42 -12.61
C HIS A 23 -42.02 1.87 -11.62
N THR A 24 -41.33 0.94 -10.96
CA THR A 24 -40.26 1.27 -10.01
C THR A 24 -39.08 1.94 -10.69
N ALA A 25 -38.78 1.61 -11.95
CA ALA A 25 -37.78 2.32 -12.76
C ALA A 25 -38.13 3.81 -12.97
N VAL A 26 -39.39 4.13 -13.30
CA VAL A 26 -39.85 5.53 -13.45
C VAL A 26 -39.80 6.28 -12.11
N MET A 27 -40.16 5.61 -11.01
CA MET A 27 -40.04 6.20 -9.67
C MET A 27 -38.58 6.49 -9.32
N LYS A 28 -37.65 5.55 -9.57
CA LYS A 28 -36.21 5.76 -9.40
C LYS A 28 -35.71 6.95 -10.23
N GLN A 29 -36.13 7.07 -11.49
CA GLN A 29 -35.78 8.22 -12.35
C GLN A 29 -36.23 9.57 -11.77
N ARG A 30 -37.45 9.65 -11.24
CA ARG A 30 -37.95 10.86 -10.55
C ARG A 30 -37.17 11.13 -9.27
N LEU A 31 -36.82 10.08 -8.53
CA LEU A 31 -36.05 10.20 -7.30
C LEU A 31 -34.62 10.70 -7.56
N TYR A 32 -33.93 10.21 -8.60
CA TYR A 32 -32.62 10.76 -9.02
C TYR A 32 -32.66 12.27 -9.23
N THR A 33 -33.73 12.77 -9.86
CA THR A 33 -33.90 14.21 -10.09
C THR A 33 -34.06 14.97 -8.78
N ARG A 34 -34.88 14.47 -7.85
CA ARG A 34 -35.13 15.11 -6.55
C ARG A 34 -33.89 15.07 -5.63
N VAL A 35 -33.21 13.93 -5.57
CA VAL A 35 -31.95 13.78 -4.81
C VAL A 35 -30.87 14.67 -5.41
N GLY A 36 -30.71 14.69 -6.74
CA GLY A 36 -29.78 15.58 -7.42
C GLY A 36 -30.07 17.07 -7.15
N GLN A 37 -31.33 17.49 -7.19
CA GLN A 37 -31.73 18.85 -6.83
C GLN A 37 -31.43 19.19 -5.36
N PHE A 38 -31.66 18.25 -4.44
CA PHE A 38 -31.33 18.42 -3.03
C PHE A 38 -29.83 18.61 -2.81
N LEU A 39 -29.00 17.71 -3.35
CA LEU A 39 -27.54 17.75 -3.21
C LEU A 39 -26.94 19.00 -3.86
N MET A 40 -27.40 19.36 -5.07
CA MET A 40 -26.87 20.50 -5.83
C MET A 40 -27.41 21.85 -5.35
N GLY A 41 -28.61 21.90 -4.77
CA GLY A 41 -29.29 23.13 -4.36
C GLY A 41 -28.84 23.67 -2.99
N SER A 42 -28.15 22.86 -2.19
CA SER A 42 -27.67 23.26 -0.86
C SER A 42 -26.28 23.90 -0.94
N LEU A 43 -26.21 25.23 -0.81
CA LEU A 43 -24.96 26.01 -0.89
C LEU A 43 -23.91 25.63 0.16
N ASN A 44 -24.33 25.02 1.29
CA ASN A 44 -23.46 24.71 2.43
C ASN A 44 -22.96 23.26 2.47
N MET A 45 -23.37 22.40 1.52
CA MET A 45 -23.03 20.98 1.58
C MET A 45 -21.73 20.67 0.83
N GLN A 46 -20.65 20.63 1.61
CA GLN A 46 -19.30 20.29 1.14
C GLN A 46 -18.90 18.84 1.45
N HIS A 47 -19.72 18.08 2.17
CA HIS A 47 -19.39 16.72 2.61
C HIS A 47 -20.55 15.73 2.40
N TRP A 48 -21.10 15.65 1.17
CA TRP A 48 -22.18 14.73 0.83
C TRP A 48 -21.87 13.28 1.21
N TRP A 49 -20.63 12.84 1.03
CA TRP A 49 -20.21 11.50 1.43
C TRP A 49 -20.21 11.29 2.95
N CYS A 50 -19.86 12.31 3.73
CA CYS A 50 -19.89 12.19 5.19
C CYS A 50 -21.32 12.29 5.76
N ASP A 51 -22.12 13.19 5.21
CA ASP A 51 -23.40 13.57 5.79
C ASP A 51 -24.58 12.78 5.20
N HIS A 52 -24.45 12.33 3.95
CA HIS A 52 -25.53 11.76 3.13
C HIS A 52 -25.04 10.57 2.26
N SER A 53 -24.26 9.67 2.85
CA SER A 53 -23.63 8.54 2.14
C SER A 53 -24.63 7.66 1.39
N SER A 54 -25.81 7.40 1.97
CA SER A 54 -26.88 6.60 1.33
C SER A 54 -27.44 7.27 0.08
N LEU A 55 -27.64 8.59 0.09
CA LEU A 55 -28.05 9.34 -1.09
C LEU A 55 -26.94 9.36 -2.15
N MET A 56 -25.67 9.40 -1.73
CA MET A 56 -24.54 9.33 -2.65
C MET A 56 -24.38 7.96 -3.29
N VAL A 57 -24.53 6.87 -2.52
CA VAL A 57 -24.59 5.48 -3.03
C VAL A 57 -25.65 5.37 -4.11
N PHE A 58 -26.86 5.86 -3.83
CA PHE A 58 -27.94 5.89 -4.82
C PHE A 58 -27.51 6.67 -6.07
N MET A 59 -27.02 7.91 -5.90
CA MET A 59 -26.65 8.79 -7.01
C MET A 59 -25.44 8.32 -7.83
N MET A 60 -24.61 7.40 -7.35
CA MET A 60 -23.44 6.89 -8.07
C MET A 60 -23.78 6.36 -9.46
N ARG A 61 -24.96 5.73 -9.62
CA ARG A 61 -25.40 5.18 -10.91
C ARG A 61 -25.51 6.24 -12.00
N VAL A 62 -25.76 7.50 -11.64
CA VAL A 62 -25.83 8.61 -12.60
C VAL A 62 -24.50 8.80 -13.36
N LEU A 63 -23.38 8.35 -12.79
CA LEU A 63 -22.06 8.40 -13.43
C LEU A 63 -21.96 7.50 -14.68
N GLU A 64 -22.85 6.50 -14.83
CA GLU A 64 -22.99 5.74 -16.07
C GLU A 64 -23.30 6.67 -17.26
N LEU A 65 -24.00 7.78 -17.01
CA LEU A 65 -24.37 8.76 -18.02
C LEU A 65 -23.29 9.81 -18.27
N TYR A 66 -22.17 9.85 -17.54
CA TYR A 66 -21.14 10.87 -17.77
C TYR A 66 -20.40 10.62 -19.12
N PRO A 67 -20.11 11.64 -19.95
CA PRO A 67 -20.41 13.08 -19.84
C PRO A 67 -21.64 13.52 -20.69
N ALA A 68 -22.73 12.76 -20.70
CA ALA A 68 -23.86 12.95 -21.63
C ALA A 68 -24.71 14.21 -21.40
N SER A 69 -24.73 14.77 -20.18
CA SER A 69 -25.49 16.01 -19.89
C SER A 69 -24.76 16.95 -18.94
N GLU A 70 -25.05 18.25 -19.02
CA GLU A 70 -24.44 19.28 -18.17
C GLU A 70 -24.73 19.06 -16.68
N SER A 71 -25.92 18.57 -16.33
CA SER A 71 -26.29 18.29 -14.94
C SER A 71 -25.45 17.16 -14.35
N VAL A 72 -25.20 16.09 -15.12
CA VAL A 72 -24.33 14.98 -14.71
C VAL A 72 -22.88 15.46 -14.59
N CYS A 73 -22.43 16.30 -15.52
CA CYS A 73 -21.10 16.92 -15.44
C CYS A 73 -20.95 17.84 -14.22
N ALA A 74 -21.97 18.63 -13.89
CA ALA A 74 -21.97 19.51 -12.72
C ALA A 74 -21.97 18.70 -11.42
N PHE A 75 -22.78 17.64 -11.34
CA PHE A 75 -22.79 16.70 -10.22
C PHE A 75 -21.41 16.06 -10.03
N TYR A 76 -20.82 15.50 -11.09
CA TYR A 76 -19.50 14.88 -11.03
C TYR A 76 -18.41 15.87 -10.58
N LYS A 77 -18.39 17.10 -11.12
CA LYS A 77 -17.42 18.13 -10.69
C LYS A 77 -17.57 18.49 -9.21
N LYS A 78 -18.81 18.57 -8.72
CA LYS A 78 -19.06 18.86 -7.30
C LYS A 78 -18.67 17.67 -6.41
N MET A 79 -18.88 16.44 -6.85
CA MET A 79 -18.37 15.23 -6.17
C MET A 79 -16.83 15.22 -6.11
N GLU A 80 -16.17 15.48 -7.24
CA GLU A 80 -14.69 15.60 -7.32
C GLU A 80 -14.15 16.62 -6.33
N GLN A 81 -14.80 17.78 -6.20
CA GLN A 81 -14.39 18.81 -5.25
C GLN A 81 -14.41 18.30 -3.80
N GLN A 82 -15.35 17.44 -3.42
CA GLN A 82 -15.46 16.97 -2.03
C GLN A 82 -14.40 15.92 -1.71
N LEU A 83 -14.18 14.99 -2.64
CA LEU A 83 -13.14 13.97 -2.53
C LEU A 83 -11.73 14.58 -2.48
N ARG A 84 -11.56 15.77 -3.04
CA ARG A 84 -10.28 16.52 -3.01
C ARG A 84 -9.93 17.09 -1.62
N HIS A 85 -10.92 17.44 -0.79
CA HIS A 85 -10.69 18.22 0.43
C HIS A 85 -10.97 17.43 1.72
N CYS A 86 -11.47 16.19 1.65
CA CYS A 86 -11.88 15.47 2.83
C CYS A 86 -11.59 13.97 2.73
N CYS A 87 -10.62 13.48 3.53
CA CYS A 87 -10.31 12.05 3.61
C CYS A 87 -11.52 11.22 4.05
N ARG A 88 -12.36 11.72 4.97
CA ARG A 88 -13.59 11.00 5.37
C ARG A 88 -14.57 10.83 4.22
N CYS A 89 -14.66 11.81 3.31
CA CYS A 89 -15.45 11.65 2.09
C CYS A 89 -14.85 10.58 1.18
N VAL A 90 -13.52 10.54 1.05
CA VAL A 90 -12.80 9.50 0.29
C VAL A 90 -13.08 8.12 0.89
N ASP A 91 -12.86 7.94 2.19
CA ASP A 91 -13.06 6.66 2.86
C ASP A 91 -14.49 6.16 2.69
N THR A 92 -15.46 7.05 2.88
CA THR A 92 -16.89 6.71 2.73
C THR A 92 -17.24 6.40 1.28
N TYR A 93 -16.64 7.10 0.32
CA TYR A 93 -16.82 6.82 -1.12
C TYR A 93 -16.31 5.43 -1.49
N HIS A 94 -15.08 5.07 -1.09
CA HIS A 94 -14.53 3.76 -1.43
C HIS A 94 -15.21 2.63 -0.65
N ALA A 95 -15.55 2.84 0.62
CA ALA A 95 -16.30 1.88 1.44
C ALA A 95 -17.72 1.62 0.92
N ALA A 96 -18.29 2.55 0.15
CA ALA A 96 -19.61 2.40 -0.47
C ALA A 96 -19.61 1.52 -1.73
N LEU A 97 -18.48 1.34 -2.41
CA LEU A 97 -18.42 0.62 -3.69
C LEU A 97 -18.91 -0.84 -3.61
N PRO A 98 -18.58 -1.63 -2.56
CA PRO A 98 -19.15 -2.97 -2.40
C PRO A 98 -20.68 -2.97 -2.29
N SER A 99 -21.26 -2.00 -1.56
CA SER A 99 -22.71 -1.85 -1.46
C SER A 99 -23.36 -1.50 -2.80
N VAL A 100 -22.72 -0.59 -3.56
CA VAL A 100 -23.17 -0.25 -4.92
C VAL A 100 -23.19 -1.49 -5.81
N ARG A 101 -22.17 -2.35 -5.72
CA ARG A 101 -22.11 -3.60 -6.49
C ARG A 101 -23.31 -4.49 -6.18
N VAL A 102 -23.55 -4.77 -4.89
CA VAL A 102 -24.65 -5.62 -4.44
C VAL A 102 -26.00 -5.08 -4.92
N GLU A 103 -26.22 -3.76 -4.86
CA GLU A 103 -27.45 -3.15 -5.37
C GLU A 103 -27.63 -3.34 -6.89
N LEU A 104 -26.55 -3.27 -7.67
CA LEU A 104 -26.60 -3.44 -9.11
C LEU A 104 -26.82 -4.90 -9.54
N GLU A 105 -26.39 -5.89 -8.74
CA GLU A 105 -26.55 -7.32 -9.02
C GLU A 105 -28.02 -7.75 -9.13
N PHE A 106 -28.95 -7.03 -8.49
CA PHE A 106 -30.39 -7.29 -8.60
C PHE A 106 -31.01 -6.75 -9.90
N GLU A 107 -30.35 -5.82 -10.59
CA GLU A 107 -30.92 -5.10 -11.73
C GLU A 107 -30.20 -5.34 -13.05
N PHE A 108 -28.93 -5.75 -13.01
CA PHE A 108 -28.04 -5.76 -14.17
C PHE A 108 -27.26 -7.05 -14.32
N THR A 109 -26.76 -7.28 -15.53
CA THR A 109 -25.86 -8.42 -15.78
C THR A 109 -24.46 -8.14 -15.22
N PRO A 110 -23.69 -9.19 -14.88
CA PRO A 110 -22.31 -9.04 -14.42
C PRO A 110 -21.43 -8.19 -15.37
N GLU A 111 -21.64 -8.30 -16.69
CA GLU A 111 -20.87 -7.54 -17.68
C GLU A 111 -21.19 -6.04 -17.64
N SER A 112 -22.47 -5.67 -17.45
CA SER A 112 -22.86 -4.27 -17.29
C SER A 112 -22.29 -3.68 -16.00
N ILE A 113 -22.29 -4.44 -14.92
CA ILE A 113 -21.73 -4.04 -13.62
C ILE A 113 -20.21 -3.82 -13.74
N ALA A 114 -19.49 -4.77 -14.35
CA ALA A 114 -18.07 -4.63 -14.60
C ALA A 114 -17.74 -3.40 -15.46
N SER A 115 -18.51 -3.17 -16.53
CA SER A 115 -18.35 -1.97 -17.39
C SER A 115 -18.55 -0.66 -16.60
N PHE A 116 -19.55 -0.61 -15.72
CA PHE A 116 -19.77 0.54 -14.83
C PHE A 116 -18.58 0.79 -13.91
N PHE A 117 -18.05 -0.25 -13.26
CA PHE A 117 -16.92 -0.08 -12.33
C PHE A 117 -15.60 0.25 -13.03
N VAL A 118 -15.34 -0.30 -14.22
CA VAL A 118 -14.22 0.13 -15.08
C VAL A 118 -14.34 1.61 -15.45
N LYS A 119 -15.56 2.06 -15.79
CA LYS A 119 -15.81 3.49 -16.06
C LYS A 119 -15.60 4.35 -14.81
N SER A 120 -16.10 3.93 -13.65
CA SER A 120 -15.89 4.63 -12.38
C SER A 120 -14.40 4.75 -12.05
N GLN A 121 -13.64 3.66 -12.25
CA GLN A 121 -12.19 3.65 -12.09
C GLN A 121 -11.48 4.60 -13.07
N ALA A 122 -11.92 4.68 -14.32
CA ALA A 122 -11.38 5.63 -15.28
C ALA A 122 -11.63 7.09 -14.85
N LEU A 123 -12.82 7.40 -14.33
CA LEU A 123 -13.14 8.72 -13.79
C LEU A 123 -12.26 9.08 -12.58
N ASP A 124 -12.10 8.14 -11.64
CA ASP A 124 -11.21 8.31 -10.48
C ASP A 124 -9.76 8.53 -10.91
N ALA A 125 -9.26 7.73 -11.86
CA ALA A 125 -7.91 7.89 -12.41
C ALA A 125 -7.75 9.26 -13.09
N ASP A 126 -8.69 9.70 -13.91
CA ASP A 126 -8.63 11.01 -14.57
C ASP A 126 -8.70 12.16 -13.57
N ARG A 127 -9.46 12.02 -12.48
CA ARG A 127 -9.48 12.99 -11.37
C ARG A 127 -8.11 13.08 -10.70
N VAL A 128 -7.56 11.95 -10.24
CA VAL A 128 -6.25 11.89 -9.57
C VAL A 128 -5.16 12.43 -10.48
N GLN A 129 -5.16 12.04 -11.75
CA GLN A 129 -4.17 12.50 -12.72
C GLN A 129 -4.22 14.01 -12.91
N ARG A 130 -5.39 14.62 -13.03
CA ARG A 130 -5.52 16.09 -13.13
C ARG A 130 -4.99 16.78 -11.87
N GLN A 131 -5.39 16.29 -10.69
CA GLN A 131 -4.97 16.87 -9.42
C GLN A 131 -3.43 16.83 -9.26
N LEU A 132 -2.81 15.68 -9.55
CA LEU A 132 -1.37 15.55 -9.46
C LEU A 132 -0.63 16.28 -10.58
N ALA A 133 -1.19 16.34 -11.80
CA ALA A 133 -0.58 17.03 -12.96
C ALA A 133 -0.47 18.54 -12.76
N ASP A 134 -1.45 19.16 -12.09
CA ASP A 134 -1.44 20.60 -11.80
C ASP A 134 -0.21 21.02 -10.98
N ALA A 135 0.36 20.11 -10.17
CA ALA A 135 1.54 20.34 -9.36
C ALA A 135 2.86 20.45 -10.16
N PHE A 136 2.89 19.95 -11.40
CA PHE A 136 4.12 19.89 -12.21
C PHE A 136 4.40 21.11 -13.04
N THR A 137 3.35 21.83 -13.42
CA THR A 137 3.46 22.88 -14.43
C THR A 137 4.31 24.05 -13.95
N GLY A 138 4.73 24.09 -12.68
CA GLY A 138 5.67 25.07 -12.12
C GLY A 138 5.10 26.49 -12.05
N LEU A 139 3.87 26.69 -12.56
CA LEU A 139 3.16 27.97 -12.60
C LEU A 139 2.56 28.35 -11.25
N VAL A 140 2.66 27.48 -10.26
CA VAL A 140 1.95 27.57 -8.99
C VAL A 140 2.94 27.54 -7.84
N LYS A 141 2.99 28.62 -7.06
CA LYS A 141 3.66 28.61 -5.76
C LYS A 141 2.95 27.63 -4.83
N ALA A 142 3.72 26.87 -4.06
CA ALA A 142 3.17 26.01 -3.00
C ALA A 142 2.41 26.89 -1.99
N SER A 143 1.09 26.73 -1.95
CA SER A 143 0.24 27.27 -0.89
C SER A 143 -0.17 26.14 0.07
N PRO A 144 -0.45 26.45 1.35
CA PRO A 144 -0.90 25.44 2.31
C PRO A 144 -2.09 24.61 1.80
N GLU A 145 -3.10 25.28 1.24
CA GLU A 145 -4.27 24.63 0.64
C GLU A 145 -3.89 23.63 -0.47
N LYS A 146 -2.93 23.97 -1.33
CA LYS A 146 -2.51 23.05 -2.39
C LYS A 146 -1.71 21.87 -1.85
N LEU A 147 -0.88 22.08 -0.83
CA LEU A 147 -0.13 21.01 -0.17
C LEU A 147 -1.08 20.02 0.50
N GLU A 148 -2.12 20.53 1.17
CA GLU A 148 -3.18 19.72 1.79
C GLU A 148 -3.97 18.94 0.74
N ILE A 149 -4.39 19.59 -0.35
CA ILE A 149 -5.05 18.90 -1.47
C ILE A 149 -4.17 17.77 -2.01
N MET A 150 -2.87 18.01 -2.24
CA MET A 150 -1.96 16.96 -2.71
C MET A 150 -1.84 15.82 -1.70
N ALA A 151 -1.72 16.13 -0.41
CA ALA A 151 -1.66 15.11 0.64
C ALA A 151 -2.94 14.27 0.69
N ASN A 152 -4.12 14.88 0.53
CA ASN A 152 -5.40 14.16 0.46
C ASN A 152 -5.50 13.28 -0.80
N THR A 153 -5.06 13.78 -1.96
CA THR A 153 -5.00 12.97 -3.19
C THR A 153 -4.06 11.77 -3.03
N LEU A 154 -2.90 11.96 -2.38
CA LEU A 154 -1.96 10.88 -2.10
C LEU A 154 -2.53 9.91 -1.07
N TYR A 155 -3.21 10.41 -0.04
CA TYR A 155 -3.89 9.57 0.95
C TYR A 155 -4.86 8.63 0.24
N GLU A 156 -5.72 9.16 -0.63
CA GLU A 156 -6.64 8.33 -1.42
C GLU A 156 -5.91 7.25 -2.23
N VAL A 157 -4.84 7.63 -2.95
CA VAL A 157 -4.09 6.71 -3.80
C VAL A 157 -3.35 5.63 -2.98
N LEU A 158 -2.77 5.99 -1.84
CA LEU A 158 -1.97 5.09 -1.01
C LEU A 158 -2.82 4.27 -0.03
N HIS A 159 -4.02 4.73 0.30
CA HIS A 159 -4.93 3.99 1.18
C HIS A 159 -5.76 2.98 0.38
N HIS A 160 -6.15 3.30 -0.85
CA HIS A 160 -7.01 2.42 -1.65
C HIS A 160 -6.24 1.66 -2.74
N ARG A 161 -6.09 0.35 -2.50
CA ARG A 161 -5.34 -0.59 -3.35
C ARG A 161 -5.72 -0.53 -4.83
N ARG A 162 -7.01 -0.35 -5.13
CA ARG A 162 -7.56 -0.20 -6.48
C ARG A 162 -6.85 0.88 -7.30
N LEU A 163 -6.56 2.04 -6.71
CA LEU A 163 -5.92 3.15 -7.40
C LEU A 163 -4.42 2.92 -7.59
N LEU A 164 -3.74 2.42 -6.56
CA LEU A 164 -2.31 2.13 -6.65
C LEU A 164 -1.99 0.98 -7.61
N SER A 165 -2.96 0.10 -7.85
CA SER A 165 -2.85 -1.01 -8.79
C SER A 165 -3.04 -0.59 -10.25
N ASP A 166 -3.43 0.66 -10.52
CA ASP A 166 -3.61 1.20 -11.86
C ASP A 166 -2.29 1.82 -12.38
N PHE A 167 -1.68 1.23 -13.41
CA PHE A 167 -0.38 1.71 -13.91
C PHE A 167 -0.44 3.18 -14.38
N ARG A 168 -1.62 3.66 -14.79
CA ARG A 168 -1.79 5.05 -15.27
C ARG A 168 -1.59 6.03 -14.13
N ILE A 169 -2.05 5.68 -12.92
CA ILE A 169 -1.85 6.45 -11.69
C ILE A 169 -0.39 6.37 -11.26
N VAL A 170 0.19 5.16 -11.19
CA VAL A 170 1.60 4.96 -10.81
C VAL A 170 2.54 5.76 -11.72
N ARG A 171 2.27 5.81 -13.03
CA ARG A 171 3.04 6.60 -13.99
C ARG A 171 2.94 8.12 -13.76
N VAL A 172 1.82 8.62 -13.24
CA VAL A 172 1.71 10.05 -12.88
C VAL A 172 2.40 10.32 -11.55
N LEU A 173 2.25 9.44 -10.56
CA LEU A 173 3.02 9.52 -9.30
C LEU A 173 4.52 9.54 -9.56
N SER A 174 5.03 8.71 -10.49
CA SER A 174 6.47 8.62 -10.76
C SER A 174 7.06 9.91 -11.31
N ARG A 175 6.23 10.73 -11.96
CA ARG A 175 6.61 12.08 -12.32
C ARG A 175 6.51 12.97 -11.07
N TRP A 176 5.45 12.82 -10.25
CA TRP A 176 5.05 13.79 -9.23
C TRP A 176 6.07 13.87 -8.10
N VAL A 177 6.70 12.74 -7.80
CA VAL A 177 7.80 12.67 -6.84
C VAL A 177 9.03 13.51 -7.22
N CYS A 178 9.13 13.95 -8.48
CA CYS A 178 10.17 14.88 -8.93
C CYS A 178 9.77 16.36 -8.74
N SER A 179 8.57 16.64 -8.24
CA SER A 179 8.09 18.01 -8.01
C SER A 179 8.50 18.53 -6.63
N PRO A 180 8.52 19.86 -6.40
CA PRO A 180 8.80 20.43 -5.09
C PRO A 180 7.81 20.02 -4.00
N PHE A 181 6.60 19.59 -4.38
CA PHE A 181 5.55 19.16 -3.44
C PHE A 181 5.85 17.81 -2.79
N ALA A 182 6.79 17.05 -3.37
CA ALA A 182 7.20 15.73 -2.88
C ALA A 182 8.32 15.76 -1.86
N ASP A 183 8.90 16.94 -1.56
CA ASP A 183 9.92 17.08 -0.52
C ASP A 183 9.31 16.79 0.85
N VAL A 184 9.65 15.60 1.36
CA VAL A 184 9.19 15.06 2.65
C VAL A 184 9.54 15.97 3.83
N LYS A 185 10.64 16.73 3.75
CA LYS A 185 11.05 17.64 4.82
C LYS A 185 10.36 18.99 4.73
N ALA A 186 9.97 19.42 3.53
CA ALA A 186 9.33 20.71 3.31
C ALA A 186 7.80 20.65 3.39
N ASN A 187 7.18 19.50 3.07
CA ASN A 187 5.73 19.32 3.06
C ASN A 187 5.25 18.55 4.29
N SER A 188 4.88 19.28 5.36
CA SER A 188 4.41 18.68 6.61
C SER A 188 3.09 17.92 6.49
N TYR A 189 2.27 18.18 5.46
CA TYR A 189 1.02 17.47 5.24
C TYR A 189 1.23 16.01 4.84
N LEU A 190 2.41 15.64 4.31
CA LEU A 190 2.74 14.24 4.02
C LEU A 190 2.79 13.36 5.28
N GLY A 191 2.84 13.97 6.47
CA GLY A 191 2.67 13.29 7.76
C GLY A 191 1.38 12.47 7.85
N SER A 192 0.30 12.88 7.17
CA SER A 192 -0.99 12.16 7.17
C SER A 192 -0.95 10.84 6.41
N LEU A 193 0.14 10.55 5.69
CA LEU A 193 0.31 9.31 4.92
C LEU A 193 0.93 8.18 5.75
N ARG A 194 1.25 8.43 7.02
CA ARG A 194 1.71 7.37 7.93
C ARG A 194 0.61 6.31 8.05
N GLY A 195 1.01 5.04 8.01
CA GLY A 195 0.08 3.91 8.05
C GLY A 195 -0.64 3.59 6.74
N CYS A 196 -0.43 4.35 5.65
CA CYS A 196 -0.98 3.94 4.37
C CYS A 196 -0.23 2.72 3.82
N ALA A 197 -0.93 1.58 3.64
CA ALA A 197 -0.37 0.35 3.05
C ALA A 197 0.36 0.61 1.72
N GLY A 198 -0.21 1.49 0.89
CA GLY A 198 0.33 1.86 -0.41
C GLY A 198 1.73 2.48 -0.35
N LEU A 199 2.11 3.10 0.78
CA LEU A 199 3.47 3.62 0.95
C LEU A 199 4.51 2.49 0.90
N TYR A 200 4.22 1.38 1.59
CA TYR A 200 5.08 0.20 1.56
C TYR A 200 5.03 -0.46 0.18
N GLN A 201 3.86 -0.53 -0.45
CA GLN A 201 3.72 -1.08 -1.82
C GLN A 201 4.53 -0.28 -2.86
N LEU A 202 4.76 1.01 -2.65
CA LEU A 202 5.63 1.81 -3.53
C LEU A 202 7.12 1.45 -3.43
N LEU A 203 7.58 0.81 -2.33
CA LEU A 203 8.97 0.34 -2.21
C LEU A 203 9.34 -0.70 -3.27
N VAL A 204 8.36 -1.39 -3.83
CA VAL A 204 8.55 -2.39 -4.90
C VAL A 204 8.09 -1.89 -6.28
N SER A 205 7.83 -0.58 -6.41
CA SER A 205 7.40 0.05 -7.67
C SER A 205 8.41 -0.19 -8.82
N PRO A 206 7.97 -0.34 -10.08
CA PRO A 206 8.88 -0.42 -11.22
C PRO A 206 9.70 0.86 -11.43
N TYR A 207 9.22 2.01 -10.95
CA TYR A 207 9.90 3.30 -11.08
C TYR A 207 10.84 3.56 -9.92
N SER A 208 12.14 3.77 -10.20
CA SER A 208 13.16 4.00 -9.17
C SER A 208 12.88 5.24 -8.32
N ALA A 209 12.44 6.34 -8.93
CA ALA A 209 12.11 7.58 -8.21
C ALA A 209 10.99 7.38 -7.18
N LEU A 210 10.01 6.51 -7.47
CA LEU A 210 8.95 6.15 -6.51
C LEU A 210 9.49 5.34 -5.35
N ARG A 211 10.37 4.37 -5.62
CA ARG A 211 11.00 3.57 -4.56
C ARG A 211 11.83 4.45 -3.62
N GLU A 212 12.64 5.34 -4.19
CA GLU A 212 13.46 6.29 -3.43
C GLU A 212 12.60 7.24 -2.58
N TRP A 213 11.52 7.78 -3.17
CA TRP A 213 10.59 8.64 -2.44
C TRP A 213 9.88 7.88 -1.29
N ALA A 214 9.40 6.67 -1.54
CA ALA A 214 8.78 5.83 -0.51
C ALA A 214 9.78 5.47 0.60
N GLN A 215 11.03 5.16 0.25
CA GLN A 215 12.09 4.91 1.23
C GLN A 215 12.36 6.14 2.10
N ASN A 216 12.44 7.33 1.51
CA ASN A 216 12.63 8.58 2.24
C ASN A 216 11.45 8.89 3.18
N MET A 217 10.22 8.62 2.76
CA MET A 217 9.01 8.74 3.58
C MET A 217 9.04 7.79 4.78
N VAL A 218 9.34 6.50 4.56
CA VAL A 218 9.44 5.50 5.63
C VAL A 218 10.52 5.90 6.63
N GLN A 219 11.69 6.33 6.16
CA GLN A 219 12.77 6.82 7.02
C GLN A 219 12.37 8.09 7.79
N HIS A 220 11.62 9.00 7.17
CA HIS A 220 11.14 10.22 7.81
C HIS A 220 10.17 9.94 8.95
N PHE A 221 9.29 8.94 8.81
CA PHE A 221 8.38 8.52 9.88
C PHE A 221 9.09 7.80 11.04
N GLY A 222 10.32 7.37 10.83
CA GLY A 222 11.16 6.69 11.80
C GLY A 222 10.80 5.22 11.96
N SER A 223 11.00 4.67 13.16
CA SER A 223 10.81 3.25 13.43
C SER A 223 9.37 2.78 13.17
N ILE A 224 9.26 1.65 12.46
CA ILE A 224 8.02 0.91 12.21
C ILE A 224 7.67 0.11 13.46
N GLN A 225 6.46 0.29 13.99
CA GLN A 225 6.00 -0.39 15.22
C GLN A 225 4.78 -1.28 14.95
N LEU A 226 4.99 -2.59 14.84
CA LEU A 226 3.90 -3.56 14.60
C LEU A 226 3.16 -3.94 15.89
N ARG A 227 3.81 -3.78 17.05
CA ARG A 227 3.25 -3.94 18.40
C ARG A 227 3.34 -2.63 19.17
N GLY A 228 2.35 -2.38 20.04
CA GLY A 228 2.28 -1.18 20.88
C GLY A 228 1.22 -0.16 20.46
N ASP A 229 1.42 1.09 20.87
CA ASP A 229 0.43 2.17 20.79
C ASP A 229 0.22 2.71 19.35
N ARG A 230 1.17 2.46 18.43
CA ARG A 230 1.11 2.91 17.03
C ARG A 230 0.47 1.85 16.13
N VAL A 231 -0.84 1.71 16.24
CA VAL A 231 -1.64 0.72 15.47
C VAL A 231 -1.56 0.94 13.95
N GLU A 232 -1.25 2.16 13.51
CA GLU A 232 -1.20 2.57 12.09
C GLU A 232 -0.18 1.79 11.26
N ASP A 233 0.94 1.32 11.83
CA ASP A 233 1.96 0.61 11.04
C ASP A 233 1.57 -0.86 10.75
N ARG A 234 0.46 -1.36 11.32
CA ARG A 234 -0.02 -2.75 11.12
C ARG A 234 -0.42 -3.06 9.69
N TYR A 235 -0.80 -2.06 8.90
CA TYR A 235 -1.12 -2.24 7.48
C TYR A 235 0.07 -2.76 6.66
N LEU A 236 1.31 -2.65 7.16
CA LEU A 236 2.45 -3.32 6.56
C LEU A 236 2.28 -4.84 6.52
N LEU A 237 1.61 -5.46 7.49
CA LEU A 237 1.39 -6.91 7.50
C LEU A 237 0.60 -7.39 6.28
N GLU A 238 -0.39 -6.62 5.83
CA GLU A 238 -1.14 -6.94 4.62
C GLU A 238 -0.26 -6.88 3.36
N VAL A 239 0.66 -5.91 3.31
CA VAL A 239 1.63 -5.79 2.22
C VAL A 239 2.65 -6.93 2.25
N LEU A 240 3.09 -7.34 3.44
CA LEU A 240 4.00 -8.46 3.62
C LEU A 240 3.37 -9.79 3.21
N ASP A 241 2.07 -9.99 3.44
CA ASP A 241 1.33 -11.19 2.98
C ASP A 241 1.48 -11.38 1.46
N GLU A 242 1.29 -10.31 0.68
CA GLU A 242 1.49 -10.34 -0.77
C GLU A 242 2.96 -10.57 -1.15
N TRP A 243 3.89 -9.93 -0.45
CA TRP A 243 5.33 -10.07 -0.71
C TRP A 243 5.82 -11.49 -0.45
N MET A 244 5.38 -12.10 0.64
CA MET A 244 5.69 -13.48 1.00
C MET A 244 5.12 -14.45 -0.01
N TYR A 245 3.86 -14.27 -0.42
CA TYR A 245 3.28 -15.07 -1.49
C TYR A 245 4.12 -15.00 -2.77
N VAL A 246 4.59 -13.81 -3.17
CA VAL A 246 5.43 -13.64 -4.37
C VAL A 246 6.78 -14.34 -4.23
N LEU A 247 7.42 -14.27 -3.05
CA LEU A 247 8.69 -14.95 -2.80
C LEU A 247 8.56 -16.46 -2.81
N GLU A 248 7.58 -17.00 -2.08
CA GLU A 248 7.37 -18.43 -1.89
C GLU A 248 6.95 -19.14 -3.18
N ASN A 249 6.19 -18.46 -4.04
CA ASN A 249 5.69 -19.02 -5.30
C ASN A 249 6.49 -18.57 -6.54
N GLU A 250 7.61 -17.87 -6.33
CA GLU A 250 8.42 -17.23 -7.38
C GLU A 250 7.58 -16.45 -8.42
N ALA A 251 6.53 -15.78 -7.94
CA ALA A 251 5.49 -15.18 -8.77
C ALA A 251 5.88 -13.78 -9.30
N PHE A 252 7.11 -13.59 -9.75
CA PHE A 252 7.66 -12.30 -10.19
C PHE A 252 7.15 -11.87 -11.57
N ASN A 253 6.98 -10.56 -11.78
CA ASN A 253 6.53 -9.96 -13.06
C ASN A 253 5.20 -10.51 -13.63
N LYS A 254 4.34 -11.06 -12.78
CA LYS A 254 3.00 -11.56 -13.14
C LYS A 254 1.97 -10.45 -12.93
N SER A 255 0.91 -10.43 -13.72
CA SER A 255 -0.21 -9.50 -13.45
C SER A 255 -0.86 -9.88 -12.13
N MET A 256 -1.14 -8.90 -11.26
CA MET A 256 -1.75 -9.17 -9.96
C MET A 256 -3.14 -9.82 -10.07
N LEU A 257 -3.89 -9.54 -11.15
CA LEU A 257 -5.21 -10.15 -11.39
C LEU A 257 -5.15 -11.66 -11.66
N LEU A 258 -3.97 -12.18 -12.02
CA LEU A 258 -3.75 -13.60 -12.28
C LEU A 258 -3.32 -14.38 -11.03
N LEU A 259 -3.08 -13.69 -9.91
CA LEU A 259 -2.63 -14.28 -8.67
C LEU A 259 -3.77 -14.29 -7.65
N ASP A 260 -3.75 -15.25 -6.73
CA ASP A 260 -4.80 -15.43 -5.74
C ASP A 260 -4.51 -14.63 -4.47
N PHE A 261 -4.46 -13.30 -4.61
CA PHE A 261 -4.31 -12.39 -3.47
C PHE A 261 -5.67 -12.07 -2.86
N LYS A 262 -5.74 -11.87 -1.54
CA LYS A 262 -6.93 -11.32 -0.88
C LYS A 262 -7.37 -9.99 -1.50
N THR A 263 -6.40 -9.16 -1.88
CA THR A 263 -6.63 -7.85 -2.52
C THR A 263 -7.17 -7.95 -3.94
N LYS A 264 -7.20 -9.14 -4.56
CA LYS A 264 -7.75 -9.31 -5.91
C LYS A 264 -9.22 -8.93 -5.98
N GLU A 265 -10.00 -9.26 -4.94
CA GLU A 265 -11.43 -8.94 -4.87
C GLU A 265 -11.68 -7.43 -4.94
N GLU A 266 -10.75 -6.61 -4.43
CA GLU A 266 -10.83 -5.15 -4.45
C GLU A 266 -10.52 -4.53 -5.83
N ILE A 267 -9.96 -5.31 -6.76
CA ILE A 267 -9.37 -4.80 -8.01
C ILE A 267 -10.05 -5.40 -9.24
N GLN A 268 -10.48 -6.67 -9.19
CA GLN A 268 -10.88 -7.46 -10.36
C GLN A 268 -12.03 -6.87 -11.16
N ASP A 269 -12.98 -6.18 -10.52
CA ASP A 269 -14.13 -5.57 -11.18
C ASP A 269 -13.84 -4.15 -11.72
N PHE A 270 -12.67 -3.59 -11.39
CA PHE A 270 -12.32 -2.20 -11.68
C PHE A 270 -11.21 -2.05 -12.72
N LEU A 271 -10.29 -3.02 -12.79
CA LEU A 271 -9.14 -2.95 -13.68
C LEU A 271 -9.16 -4.03 -14.73
N GLU A 272 -8.89 -3.61 -15.96
CA GLU A 272 -8.51 -4.51 -17.03
C GLU A 272 -7.06 -5.00 -16.79
N PRO A 273 -6.70 -6.24 -17.19
CA PRO A 273 -5.34 -6.76 -17.03
C PRO A 273 -4.25 -5.91 -17.68
N THR A 274 -4.57 -5.18 -18.74
CA THR A 274 -3.68 -4.23 -19.42
C THR A 274 -3.40 -2.98 -18.59
N ASN A 275 -4.32 -2.62 -17.68
CA ASN A 275 -4.25 -1.45 -16.82
C ASN A 275 -3.72 -1.76 -15.40
N CYS A 276 -3.62 -3.04 -15.04
CA CYS A 276 -3.14 -3.47 -13.74
C CYS A 276 -1.60 -3.57 -13.67
N VAL A 277 -1.02 -3.16 -12.54
CA VAL A 277 0.40 -3.33 -12.26
C VAL A 277 0.79 -4.82 -12.16
N LYS A 278 2.07 -5.09 -12.37
CA LYS A 278 2.66 -6.42 -12.23
C LYS A 278 3.31 -6.56 -10.85
N THR A 279 3.41 -7.79 -10.36
CA THR A 279 4.24 -8.12 -9.20
C THR A 279 5.70 -7.72 -9.44
N PRO A 280 6.43 -7.41 -8.35
CA PRO A 280 7.77 -6.88 -8.48
C PRO A 280 8.77 -7.90 -9.01
N THR A 281 9.94 -7.39 -9.39
CA THR A 281 11.11 -8.24 -9.64
C THR A 281 11.72 -8.72 -8.32
N LYS A 282 12.43 -9.85 -8.37
CA LYS A 282 13.15 -10.39 -7.20
C LYS A 282 14.06 -9.35 -6.51
N PRO A 283 14.88 -8.55 -7.23
CA PRO A 283 15.69 -7.52 -6.58
C PRO A 283 14.90 -6.40 -5.90
N MET A 284 13.80 -5.95 -6.52
CA MET A 284 12.95 -4.90 -5.92
C MET A 284 12.34 -5.36 -4.60
N LEU A 285 11.85 -6.60 -4.57
CA LEU A 285 11.20 -7.18 -3.39
C LEU A 285 12.17 -7.33 -2.22
N TRP A 286 13.35 -7.89 -2.46
CA TRP A 286 14.39 -8.01 -1.43
C TRP A 286 14.90 -6.66 -0.93
N SER A 287 15.03 -5.66 -1.81
CA SER A 287 15.40 -4.30 -1.39
C SER A 287 14.33 -3.66 -0.50
N ALA A 288 13.05 -3.93 -0.76
CA ALA A 288 11.95 -3.43 0.06
C ALA A 288 11.92 -4.12 1.43
N LEU A 289 12.13 -5.44 1.47
CA LEU A 289 12.27 -6.19 2.72
C LEU A 289 13.44 -5.69 3.58
N ASP A 290 14.62 -5.48 2.98
CA ASP A 290 15.77 -4.89 3.68
C ASP A 290 15.41 -3.53 4.28
N THR A 291 14.71 -2.68 3.51
CA THR A 291 14.29 -1.36 3.95
C THR A 291 13.35 -1.42 5.15
N VAL A 292 12.31 -2.25 5.12
CA VAL A 292 11.35 -2.34 6.22
C VAL A 292 11.96 -3.01 7.46
N MET A 293 12.74 -4.09 7.28
CA MET A 293 13.38 -4.80 8.39
C MET A 293 14.38 -3.90 9.14
N GLN A 294 15.12 -3.05 8.44
CA GLN A 294 16.05 -2.10 9.07
C GLN A 294 15.35 -1.00 9.88
N GLN A 295 14.05 -0.76 9.64
CA GLN A 295 13.26 0.25 10.36
C GLN A 295 12.42 -0.35 11.50
N MET A 296 12.41 -1.68 11.65
CA MET A 296 11.70 -2.34 12.73
C MET A 296 12.58 -2.50 13.97
N ASP A 297 11.96 -2.39 15.14
CA ASP A 297 12.57 -2.85 16.40
C ASP A 297 12.41 -4.37 16.58
N LEU A 298 12.98 -4.89 17.68
CA LEU A 298 12.97 -6.31 18.01
C LEU A 298 11.54 -6.86 18.13
N ASP A 299 10.66 -6.15 18.84
CA ASP A 299 9.28 -6.57 19.08
C ASP A 299 8.46 -6.60 17.80
N SER A 300 8.72 -5.66 16.88
CA SER A 300 8.08 -5.60 15.57
C SER A 300 8.58 -6.68 14.63
N LEU A 301 9.89 -6.95 14.59
CA LEU A 301 10.45 -8.07 13.82
C LEU A 301 9.88 -9.41 14.30
N GLU A 302 9.76 -9.59 15.62
CA GLU A 302 9.12 -10.79 16.17
C GLU A 302 7.64 -10.87 15.78
N ALA A 303 6.89 -9.76 15.85
CA ALA A 303 5.50 -9.74 15.43
C ALA A 303 5.34 -10.10 13.95
N MET A 304 6.24 -9.62 13.09
CA MET A 304 6.30 -9.98 11.68
C MET A 304 6.53 -11.49 11.51
N LEU A 305 7.49 -12.08 12.23
CA LEU A 305 7.80 -13.51 12.13
C LEU A 305 6.73 -14.42 12.74
N VAL A 306 5.90 -13.94 13.64
CA VAL A 306 4.70 -14.66 14.08
C VAL A 306 3.67 -14.77 12.95
N SER A 307 3.59 -13.76 12.07
CA SER A 307 2.72 -13.78 10.90
C SER A 307 3.34 -14.46 9.67
N PHE A 308 4.67 -14.42 9.55
CA PHE A 308 5.45 -14.89 8.41
C PHE A 308 6.69 -15.66 8.88
N ASP A 309 6.47 -16.84 9.44
CA ASP A 309 7.51 -17.67 10.07
C ASP A 309 8.49 -18.29 9.05
N THR A 310 8.12 -18.35 7.77
CA THR A 310 8.96 -18.88 6.69
C THR A 310 10.09 -17.95 6.26
N ILE A 311 10.06 -16.66 6.63
CA ILE A 311 11.05 -15.65 6.18
C ILE A 311 12.50 -16.09 6.41
N PRO A 312 12.92 -16.56 7.60
CA PRO A 312 14.30 -16.95 7.84
C PRO A 312 14.78 -18.06 6.91
N ASP A 313 13.90 -19.04 6.64
CA ASP A 313 14.21 -20.15 5.75
C ASP A 313 14.21 -19.72 4.28
N VAL A 314 13.32 -18.83 3.85
CA VAL A 314 13.35 -18.23 2.49
C VAL A 314 14.66 -17.48 2.26
N VAL A 315 15.11 -16.69 3.24
CA VAL A 315 16.40 -15.98 3.19
C VAL A 315 17.55 -16.98 3.12
N PHE A 316 17.56 -18.00 3.98
CA PHE A 316 18.63 -18.98 4.04
C PHE A 316 18.71 -19.83 2.77
N ASN A 317 17.59 -20.31 2.25
CA ASN A 317 17.52 -21.07 1.00
C ASN A 317 18.10 -20.27 -0.17
N TYR A 318 17.78 -18.97 -0.26
CA TYR A 318 18.40 -18.10 -1.27
C TYR A 318 19.93 -18.06 -1.11
N LEU A 319 20.44 -17.90 0.12
CA LEU A 319 21.88 -17.85 0.35
C LEU A 319 22.56 -19.19 0.08
N GLN A 320 21.90 -20.31 0.37
CA GLN A 320 22.40 -21.65 0.08
C GLN A 320 22.60 -21.86 -1.43
N ASP A 321 21.66 -21.37 -2.25
CA ASP A 321 21.70 -21.50 -3.72
C ASP A 321 22.47 -20.36 -4.41
N ALA A 322 22.97 -19.37 -3.66
CA ALA A 322 23.63 -18.20 -4.23
C ALA A 322 24.96 -18.57 -4.91
N ASP A 323 25.13 -18.16 -6.17
CA ASP A 323 26.34 -18.38 -6.96
C ASP A 323 27.08 -17.06 -7.25
N PRO A 324 28.41 -16.99 -7.07
CA PRO A 324 29.23 -15.85 -7.50
C PRO A 324 29.06 -15.42 -8.97
N ALA A 325 28.67 -16.32 -9.87
CA ALA A 325 28.37 -15.99 -11.26
C ALA A 325 27.04 -15.26 -11.46
N GLY A 326 26.16 -15.28 -10.45
CA GLY A 326 24.84 -14.65 -10.47
C GLY A 326 24.83 -13.18 -10.04
N ASP A 327 23.66 -12.70 -9.61
CA ASP A 327 23.47 -11.33 -9.13
C ASP A 327 24.04 -11.15 -7.71
N GLN A 328 25.33 -10.81 -7.66
CA GLN A 328 26.04 -10.54 -6.42
C GLN A 328 25.48 -9.34 -5.63
N THR A 329 24.81 -8.39 -6.29
CA THR A 329 24.19 -7.24 -5.61
C THR A 329 22.94 -7.70 -4.87
N LEU A 330 22.15 -8.58 -5.49
CA LEU A 330 21.02 -9.21 -4.80
C LEU A 330 21.49 -10.06 -3.61
N THR A 331 22.54 -10.87 -3.79
CA THR A 331 23.12 -11.66 -2.68
C THR A 331 23.55 -10.78 -1.51
N LEU A 332 24.15 -9.61 -1.77
CA LEU A 332 24.46 -8.63 -0.72
C LEU A 332 23.20 -8.20 0.05
N VAL A 333 22.12 -7.86 -0.65
CA VAL A 333 20.86 -7.41 -0.03
C VAL A 333 20.22 -8.52 0.80
N VAL A 334 20.10 -9.73 0.26
CA VAL A 334 19.54 -10.87 1.01
C VAL A 334 20.38 -11.19 2.25
N SER A 335 21.70 -11.11 2.13
CA SER A 335 22.63 -11.29 3.24
C SER A 335 22.46 -10.20 4.32
N LYS A 336 22.12 -8.95 3.95
CA LYS A 336 21.77 -7.90 4.93
C LYS A 336 20.48 -8.19 5.66
N CYS A 337 19.43 -8.65 4.96
CA CYS A 337 18.19 -9.10 5.60
C CYS A 337 18.49 -10.19 6.64
N PHE A 338 19.30 -11.18 6.26
CA PHE A 338 19.73 -12.24 7.18
C PHE A 338 20.47 -11.68 8.42
N ALA A 339 21.36 -10.71 8.21
CA ALA A 339 22.09 -10.06 9.29
C ALA A 339 21.15 -9.33 10.26
N VAL A 340 20.05 -8.72 9.78
CA VAL A 340 19.05 -8.06 10.64
C VAL A 340 18.33 -9.10 11.49
N LEU A 341 17.85 -10.19 10.88
CA LEU A 341 17.16 -11.28 11.59
C LEU A 341 18.05 -11.87 12.70
N LEU A 342 19.30 -12.21 12.38
CA LEU A 342 20.24 -12.76 13.37
C LEU A 342 20.55 -11.78 14.50
N ARG A 343 20.82 -10.50 14.18
CA ARG A 343 21.17 -9.48 15.18
C ARG A 343 20.01 -9.16 16.11
N CYS A 344 18.81 -9.01 15.58
CA CYS A 344 17.68 -8.57 16.38
C CYS A 344 17.09 -9.72 17.20
N LEU A 345 17.00 -10.93 16.66
CA LEU A 345 16.35 -12.04 17.38
C LEU A 345 17.31 -12.79 18.31
N GLY A 346 18.62 -12.74 18.03
CA GLY A 346 19.60 -13.49 18.82
C GLY A 346 19.26 -14.98 18.82
N HIS A 347 19.29 -15.62 19.99
CA HIS A 347 18.96 -17.05 20.12
C HIS A 347 17.55 -17.42 19.66
N ARG A 348 16.61 -16.47 19.67
CA ARG A 348 15.22 -16.70 19.27
C ARG A 348 15.04 -16.86 17.76
N PHE A 349 16.08 -16.53 16.98
CA PHE A 349 16.11 -16.80 15.54
C PHE A 349 15.77 -18.27 15.24
N TRP A 350 16.26 -19.20 16.06
CA TRP A 350 16.08 -20.63 15.86
C TRP A 350 14.66 -21.14 16.16
N ASP A 351 13.81 -20.32 16.79
CA ASP A 351 12.39 -20.63 16.96
C ASP A 351 11.61 -20.48 15.63
N HIS A 352 12.21 -19.78 14.66
CA HIS A 352 11.61 -19.43 13.36
C HIS A 352 12.37 -20.03 12.17
N SER A 353 13.23 -21.02 12.38
CA SER A 353 13.95 -21.68 11.27
C SER A 353 13.97 -23.18 11.46
N VAL A 354 13.70 -23.91 10.37
CA VAL A 354 13.84 -25.38 10.36
C VAL A 354 15.30 -25.82 10.29
N ASN A 355 16.21 -24.91 9.97
CA ASN A 355 17.63 -25.18 9.77
C ASN A 355 18.41 -25.16 11.08
N SER A 356 19.27 -26.17 11.28
CA SER A 356 20.12 -26.21 12.46
C SER A 356 21.25 -25.16 12.38
N PRO A 357 21.72 -24.62 13.53
CA PRO A 357 22.81 -23.64 13.53
C PRO A 357 24.09 -24.08 12.82
N LYS A 358 24.38 -25.38 12.88
CA LYS A 358 25.53 -25.97 12.20
C LYS A 358 25.41 -25.86 10.68
N VAL A 359 24.25 -26.21 10.13
CA VAL A 359 23.99 -26.14 8.67
C VAL A 359 24.14 -24.70 8.18
N VAL A 360 23.56 -23.74 8.90
CA VAL A 360 23.68 -22.33 8.55
C VAL A 360 25.13 -21.85 8.58
N LEU A 361 25.87 -22.19 9.64
CA LEU A 361 27.29 -21.84 9.75
C LEU A 361 28.13 -22.43 8.62
N ASP A 362 27.91 -23.70 8.28
CA ASP A 362 28.67 -24.38 7.23
C ASP A 362 28.47 -23.70 5.87
N VAL A 363 27.24 -23.31 5.53
CA VAL A 363 26.92 -22.58 4.29
C VAL A 363 27.58 -21.19 4.26
N ILE A 364 27.47 -20.41 5.33
CA ILE A 364 28.10 -19.07 5.38
C ILE A 364 29.63 -19.19 5.31
N MET A 365 30.22 -20.16 6.00
CA MET A 365 31.66 -20.42 5.96
C MET A 365 32.13 -20.87 4.58
N GLN A 366 31.33 -21.63 3.84
CA GLN A 366 31.60 -21.99 2.45
C GLN A 366 31.65 -20.73 1.58
N HIS A 367 30.67 -19.82 1.71
CA HIS A 367 30.66 -18.57 0.95
C HIS A 367 31.85 -17.66 1.26
N CYS A 368 32.26 -17.57 2.52
CA CYS A 368 33.45 -16.81 2.92
C CYS A 368 34.75 -17.30 2.26
N ARG A 369 34.81 -18.56 1.82
CA ARG A 369 36.00 -19.16 1.19
C ARG A 369 36.05 -18.99 -0.33
N LEU A 370 34.94 -18.58 -0.96
CA LEU A 370 34.88 -18.39 -2.40
C LEU A 370 35.53 -17.06 -2.80
N THR A 371 36.59 -17.13 -3.61
CA THR A 371 37.37 -15.98 -4.08
C THR A 371 36.72 -15.23 -5.26
N SER A 372 35.68 -15.83 -5.86
CA SER A 372 34.93 -15.27 -6.99
C SER A 372 33.89 -14.22 -6.58
N TRP A 373 33.60 -14.10 -5.29
CA TRP A 373 32.78 -13.01 -4.78
C TRP A 373 33.50 -11.67 -4.92
N ARG A 374 32.74 -10.62 -5.23
CA ARG A 374 33.21 -9.24 -5.12
C ARG A 374 33.47 -8.92 -3.65
N VAL A 375 34.48 -8.08 -3.42
CA VAL A 375 34.97 -7.71 -2.08
C VAL A 375 33.85 -7.30 -1.12
N TYR A 376 32.86 -6.53 -1.58
CA TYR A 376 31.74 -6.09 -0.73
C TYR A 376 30.80 -7.22 -0.31
N VAL A 377 30.65 -8.28 -1.13
CA VAL A 377 29.84 -9.46 -0.79
C VAL A 377 30.59 -10.35 0.19
N THR A 378 31.88 -10.61 -0.07
CA THR A 378 32.74 -11.36 0.86
C THR A 378 32.76 -10.69 2.22
N LYS A 379 32.90 -9.35 2.25
CA LYS A 379 32.82 -8.57 3.48
C LYS A 379 31.50 -8.81 4.22
N GLN A 380 30.36 -8.76 3.51
CA GLN A 380 29.06 -8.99 4.13
C GLN A 380 28.92 -10.41 4.72
N PHE A 381 29.41 -11.45 4.02
CA PHE A 381 29.40 -12.81 4.57
C PHE A 381 30.27 -12.95 5.83
N ILE A 382 31.42 -12.27 5.87
CA ILE A 382 32.25 -12.22 7.08
C ILE A 382 31.51 -11.48 8.21
N GLU A 383 30.82 -10.38 7.90
CA GLU A 383 30.02 -9.61 8.85
C GLU A 383 28.78 -10.37 9.39
N LEU A 384 28.36 -11.46 8.73
CA LEU A 384 27.35 -12.37 9.26
C LEU A 384 27.85 -13.27 10.39
N LEU A 385 29.16 -13.54 10.46
CA LEU A 385 29.70 -14.50 11.44
C LEU A 385 29.49 -14.05 12.89
N PRO A 386 29.77 -12.79 13.30
CA PRO A 386 29.53 -12.36 14.67
C PRO A 386 28.07 -12.51 15.14
N PRO A 387 27.04 -12.00 14.42
CA PRO A 387 25.66 -12.17 14.87
C PRO A 387 25.22 -13.63 14.80
N LEU A 388 25.66 -14.41 13.80
CA LEU A 388 25.37 -15.84 13.74
C LEU A 388 25.92 -16.58 14.97
N LEU A 389 27.18 -16.35 15.34
CA LEU A 389 27.77 -17.01 16.53
C LEU A 389 27.08 -16.58 17.83
N ALA A 390 26.57 -15.34 17.89
CA ALA A 390 25.80 -14.86 19.02
C ALA A 390 24.45 -15.58 19.15
N THR A 391 23.79 -15.94 18.03
CA THR A 391 22.51 -16.67 18.09
C THR A 391 22.67 -18.12 18.56
N ILE A 392 23.83 -18.76 18.37
CA ILE A 392 24.07 -20.15 18.80
C ILE A 392 24.12 -20.28 20.33
N ARG A 393 24.47 -19.21 21.04
CA ARG A 393 24.55 -19.20 22.49
C ARG A 393 23.21 -18.75 23.06
N PRO A 394 22.54 -19.53 23.92
CA PRO A 394 21.39 -19.02 24.67
C PRO A 394 21.81 -17.75 25.41
N SER A 395 20.93 -16.75 25.45
CA SER A 395 21.12 -15.61 26.36
C SER A 395 21.37 -16.19 27.74
N GLN A 396 22.60 -16.11 28.24
CA GLN A 396 22.82 -16.37 29.66
C GLN A 396 21.87 -15.43 30.38
N ILE A 397 20.96 -15.98 31.17
CA ILE A 397 20.09 -15.19 32.03
C ILE A 397 21.03 -14.34 32.87
N VAL A 398 21.21 -13.07 32.48
CA VAL A 398 21.85 -12.08 33.31
C VAL A 398 20.81 -11.77 34.37
N SER A 399 20.77 -12.63 35.39
CA SER A 399 20.37 -12.21 36.71
C SER A 399 21.16 -10.93 36.99
N GLN A 400 20.42 -9.85 37.21
CA GLN A 400 20.84 -8.50 37.54
C GLN A 400 22.32 -8.33 37.94
N SER A 401 22.89 -7.24 37.43
CA SER A 401 24.17 -6.61 37.81
C SER A 401 25.44 -7.14 37.11
N VAL A 402 25.87 -6.44 36.06
CA VAL A 402 26.94 -5.42 36.09
C VAL A 402 27.24 -5.02 34.64
N ARG A 403 27.09 -3.72 34.34
CA ARG A 403 27.62 -3.10 33.12
C ARG A 403 29.13 -3.32 33.08
N ILE A 404 29.64 -4.00 32.07
CA ILE A 404 31.02 -3.78 31.61
C ILE A 404 30.98 -3.56 30.11
N ALA A 405 31.17 -2.30 29.74
CA ALA A 405 31.60 -1.91 28.41
C ALA A 405 32.95 -2.58 28.13
N LEU A 406 33.00 -3.49 27.16
CA LEU A 406 34.26 -3.91 26.56
C LEU A 406 34.33 -3.30 25.16
N SER A 407 35.03 -2.18 25.15
CA SER A 407 35.56 -1.51 23.96
C SER A 407 36.35 -2.49 23.10
N LEU A 408 35.92 -2.63 21.85
CA LEU A 408 36.74 -3.08 20.74
C LEU A 408 37.91 -2.09 20.56
N THR A 409 39.02 -2.36 21.22
CA THR A 409 40.32 -1.70 20.97
C THR A 409 41.38 -2.58 21.63
N CYS A 410 41.78 -3.65 20.93
CA CYS A 410 43.08 -4.32 21.04
C CYS A 410 43.04 -5.60 20.19
N PHE A 411 43.11 -5.47 18.87
CA PHE A 411 43.66 -6.50 17.97
C PHE A 411 44.01 -5.84 16.63
N LEU A 412 44.94 -4.88 16.70
CA LEU A 412 45.80 -4.48 15.59
C LEU A 412 47.16 -4.15 16.21
N HIS A 413 48.02 -5.16 16.27
CA HIS A 413 49.45 -5.01 16.11
C HIS A 413 50.04 -6.29 15.54
#